data_AF-A0A0C9ULD3-F1
#
_entry.id   AF-A0A0C9ULD3-F1
#
_cell.length_a   1.000
_cell.length_b   1.000
_cell.length_c   1.000
_cell.angle_alpha   90.00
_cell.angle_beta   90.00
_cell.angle_gamma   90.00
#
_symmetry.space_group_name_H-M   'P 1'
#
loop_
_entity.id
_entity.type
_entity.pdbx_description
1 polymer ?
#
loop_
_entity_poly.entity_id
_entity_poly.type
_entity_poly.pdbx_seq_one_letter_code
_entity_poly.pdbx_strand_id
1 'polypeptide(L)'
;DTCSAIALSHGISTSQIFILNPNACPNTFVGQRLCLIDITYNCQPVVPVNPGDFCFSIATAFKITLTELFSLNPNVDSVSCANIFPGEVLCVAPRH
;
A
#
# COMPACT_ATOMS: atom_id res chain seq x y z
N ASP A 1 -6.64 0.74 15.35
CA ASP A 1 -5.96 1.29 14.17
C ASP A 1 -6.52 0.68 12.90
N THR A 2 -6.48 1.38 11.78
CA THR A 2 -6.72 0.78 10.46
C THR A 2 -5.40 0.28 9.89
N CYS A 3 -5.45 -0.69 8.96
CA CYS A 3 -4.22 -1.17 8.31
C CYS A 3 -3.46 -0.04 7.60
N SER A 4 -4.16 0.95 7.04
CA SER A 4 -3.50 2.13 6.46
C SER A 4 -2.78 2.99 7.49
N ALA A 5 -3.36 3.19 8.68
CA ALA A 5 -2.71 3.94 9.75
C ALA A 5 -1.47 3.22 10.30
N ILE A 6 -1.54 1.89 10.42
CA ILE A 6 -0.40 1.04 10.80
C ILE A 6 0.67 1.07 9.70
N ALA A 7 0.27 0.95 8.44
CA ALA A 7 1.18 1.01 7.31
C ALA A 7 1.98 2.32 7.30
N LEU A 8 1.27 3.45 7.49
CA LEU A 8 1.89 4.76 7.53
C LEU A 8 2.85 4.93 8.71
N SER A 9 2.47 4.48 9.92
CA SER A 9 3.32 4.62 11.11
C SER A 9 4.59 3.78 11.05
N HIS A 10 4.58 2.69 10.30
CA HIS A 10 5.73 1.80 10.08
C HIS A 10 6.46 2.05 8.76
N GLY A 11 5.99 2.99 7.95
CA GLY A 11 6.57 3.31 6.65
C GLY A 11 6.50 2.15 5.65
N ILE A 12 5.48 1.30 5.72
CA ILE A 12 5.28 0.17 4.79
C ILE A 12 4.03 0.40 3.93
N SER A 13 3.87 -0.35 2.84
CA SER A 13 2.64 -0.29 2.04
C SER A 13 1.49 -1.02 2.74
N THR A 14 0.25 -0.57 2.53
CA THR A 14 -0.93 -1.32 2.98
C THR A 14 -0.96 -2.70 2.32
N SER A 15 -0.48 -2.80 1.06
CA SER A 15 -0.30 -4.05 0.33
C SER A 15 0.46 -5.11 1.11
N GLN A 16 1.58 -4.73 1.73
CA GLN A 16 2.40 -5.65 2.53
C GLN A 16 1.63 -6.19 3.73
N ILE A 17 0.84 -5.36 4.42
CA ILE A 17 0.01 -5.83 5.54
C ILE A 17 -1.06 -6.82 5.04
N PHE A 18 -1.71 -6.55 3.91
CA PHE A 18 -2.68 -7.48 3.32
C PHE A 18 -2.04 -8.82 2.95
N ILE A 19 -0.86 -8.80 2.33
CA ILE A 19 -0.15 -10.03 1.92
C ILE A 19 0.26 -10.86 3.14
N LEU A 20 0.80 -10.22 4.17
CA LEU A 20 1.29 -10.92 5.37
C LEU A 20 0.15 -11.30 6.33
N ASN A 21 -1.02 -10.67 6.22
CA ASN A 21 -2.16 -10.87 7.12
C ASN A 21 -3.49 -10.88 6.32
N PRO A 22 -3.73 -11.89 5.46
CA PRO A 22 -4.80 -11.90 4.44
C PRO A 22 -6.24 -11.74 4.94
N ASN A 23 -6.50 -11.85 6.25
CA ASN A 23 -7.82 -11.68 6.86
C ASN A 23 -7.88 -10.59 7.94
N ALA A 24 -6.78 -9.84 8.14
CA ALA A 24 -6.72 -8.86 9.22
C ALA A 24 -7.49 -7.58 8.90
N CYS A 25 -7.52 -7.16 7.64
CA CYS A 25 -8.09 -5.88 7.23
C CYS A 25 -9.42 -6.10 6.51
N PRO A 26 -10.52 -5.40 6.86
CA PRO A 26 -10.64 -4.34 7.89
C PRO A 26 -10.92 -4.88 9.31
N ASN A 27 -10.92 -6.19 9.52
CA ASN A 27 -11.37 -6.86 10.75
C ASN A 27 -10.34 -6.87 11.89
N THR A 28 -9.57 -5.79 12.06
CA THR A 28 -8.54 -5.74 13.11
C THR A 28 -9.18 -5.60 14.49
N PHE A 29 -8.60 -6.26 15.50
CA PHE A 29 -9.06 -6.17 16.89
C PHE A 29 -7.93 -5.81 17.86
N VAL A 30 -8.29 -5.24 19.01
CA VAL A 30 -7.31 -4.83 20.04
C VAL A 30 -6.55 -6.06 20.55
N GLY A 31 -5.22 -5.94 20.61
CA GLY A 31 -4.33 -7.02 21.04
C GLY A 31 -3.95 -8.02 19.94
N GLN A 32 -4.46 -7.85 18.70
CA GLN A 32 -4.05 -8.66 17.57
C GLN A 32 -2.56 -8.48 17.26
N ARG A 33 -1.87 -9.58 17.00
CA ARG A 33 -0.49 -9.58 16.51
C ARG A 33 -0.50 -9.62 14.99
N LEU A 34 0.23 -8.69 14.36
CA LEU A 34 0.33 -8.58 12.91
C LEU A 34 1.79 -8.77 12.46
N CYS A 35 1.96 -9.47 11.35
CA CYS A 35 3.22 -9.53 10.64
C CYS A 35 3.36 -8.26 9.78
N LEU A 36 4.31 -7.38 10.13
CA LEU A 36 4.43 -6.09 9.46
C LEU A 36 5.58 -6.02 8.45
N ILE A 37 6.67 -6.74 8.69
CA ILE A 37 7.92 -6.59 7.92
C ILE A 37 8.25 -7.87 7.17
N ASP A 38 8.39 -7.76 5.85
CA ASP A 38 8.98 -8.77 4.96
C ASP A 38 9.82 -8.05 3.90
N ILE A 39 11.11 -8.41 3.82
CA ILE A 39 12.07 -7.79 2.88
C ILE A 39 11.69 -8.00 1.41
N THR A 40 10.91 -9.05 1.14
CA THR A 40 10.38 -9.39 -0.19
C THR A 40 9.22 -8.51 -0.58
N TYR A 41 8.70 -7.66 0.30
CA TYR A 41 7.63 -6.71 -0.02
C TYR A 41 7.99 -5.27 0.35
N ASN A 42 9.01 -5.09 1.21
CA ASN A 42 9.46 -3.78 1.64
C ASN A 42 9.91 -2.92 0.47
N CYS A 43 9.59 -1.64 0.53
CA CYS A 43 9.98 -0.67 -0.48
C CYS A 43 9.98 0.72 0.11
N GLN A 44 10.74 1.64 -0.48
CA GLN A 44 10.80 3.03 -0.06
C GLN A 44 11.02 3.94 -1.28
N PRO A 45 10.33 5.09 -1.37
CA PRO A 45 9.37 5.60 -0.39
C PRO A 45 7.97 4.97 -0.53
N VAL A 46 7.18 5.11 0.53
CA VAL A 46 5.72 4.88 0.52
C VAL A 46 4.98 6.20 0.71
N VAL A 47 3.77 6.31 0.18
CA VAL A 47 2.97 7.54 0.24
C VAL A 47 1.50 7.25 0.50
N PRO A 48 0.80 8.07 1.29
CA PRO A 48 -0.65 7.98 1.39
C PRO A 48 -1.32 8.53 0.13
N VAL A 49 -2.39 7.87 -0.32
CA VAL A 49 -3.31 8.39 -1.33
C VAL A 49 -4.02 9.63 -0.76
N ASN A 50 -4.01 10.74 -1.49
CA ASN A 50 -4.72 11.96 -1.10
C ASN A 50 -6.10 12.03 -1.76
N PRO A 51 -7.02 12.88 -1.25
CA PRO A 51 -8.27 13.15 -1.96
C PRO A 51 -8.03 13.64 -3.39
N GLY A 52 -8.61 12.93 -4.36
CA GLY A 52 -8.46 13.22 -5.80
C GLY A 52 -7.28 12.53 -6.48
N ASP A 53 -6.45 11.79 -5.75
CA ASP A 53 -5.43 10.94 -6.37
C ASP A 53 -6.04 9.72 -7.06
N PHE A 54 -5.41 9.33 -8.17
CA PHE A 54 -5.67 8.09 -8.89
C PHE A 54 -4.31 7.45 -9.23
N CYS A 55 -4.28 6.15 -9.55
CA CYS A 55 -3.03 5.43 -9.82
C CYS A 55 -2.15 6.14 -10.86
N PHE A 56 -2.75 6.71 -11.90
CA PHE A 56 -2.00 7.43 -12.94
C PHE A 56 -1.35 8.72 -12.43
N SER A 57 -2.04 9.51 -11.59
CA SER A 57 -1.46 10.74 -11.04
C SER A 57 -0.29 10.43 -10.11
N ILE A 58 -0.44 9.40 -9.27
CA ILE A 58 0.61 8.93 -8.36
C ILE A 58 1.82 8.42 -9.15
N ALA A 59 1.60 7.49 -10.09
CA ALA A 59 2.68 6.94 -10.91
C ALA A 59 3.46 8.04 -11.65
N THR A 60 2.75 9.01 -12.23
CA THR A 60 3.35 10.18 -12.90
C THR A 60 4.17 11.04 -11.94
N ALA A 61 3.65 11.34 -10.75
CA ALA A 61 4.33 12.15 -9.75
C ALA A 61 5.66 11.53 -9.28
N PHE A 62 5.70 10.20 -9.18
CA PHE A 62 6.89 9.45 -8.77
C PHE A 62 7.74 8.93 -9.94
N LYS A 63 7.37 9.28 -11.18
CA LYS A 63 8.09 8.88 -12.40
C LYS A 63 8.25 7.37 -12.56
N ILE A 64 7.24 6.61 -12.16
CA ILE A 64 7.14 5.17 -12.40
C ILE A 64 6.01 4.87 -13.38
N THR A 65 6.05 3.71 -14.01
CA THR A 65 4.97 3.21 -14.85
C THR A 65 3.79 2.72 -13.99
N LEU A 66 2.58 2.69 -14.56
CA LEU A 66 1.43 2.05 -13.90
C LEU A 66 1.71 0.57 -13.61
N THR A 67 2.39 -0.13 -14.51
CA THR A 67 2.77 -1.52 -14.33
C THR A 67 3.69 -1.71 -13.14
N GLU A 68 4.66 -0.81 -12.93
CA GLU A 68 5.49 -0.80 -11.72
C GLU A 68 4.68 -0.48 -10.47
N LEU A 69 3.79 0.51 -10.51
CA LEU A 69 2.93 0.82 -9.37
C LEU A 69 2.09 -0.40 -8.95
N PHE A 70 1.52 -1.14 -9.91
CA PHE A 70 0.73 -2.34 -9.64
C PHE A 70 1.56 -3.52 -9.18
N SER A 71 2.78 -3.69 -9.69
CA SER A 71 3.67 -4.78 -9.23
C SER A 71 4.15 -4.55 -7.79
N LEU A 72 4.31 -3.28 -7.39
CA LEU A 72 4.67 -2.88 -6.03
C LEU A 72 3.48 -2.93 -5.07
N ASN A 73 2.25 -2.85 -5.57
CA ASN A 73 1.02 -2.89 -4.77
C ASN A 73 0.00 -3.90 -5.32
N PRO A 74 0.24 -5.22 -5.17
CA PRO A 74 -0.63 -6.26 -5.74
C PRO A 74 -2.10 -6.25 -5.31
N ASN A 75 -2.44 -5.51 -4.24
CA ASN A 75 -3.81 -5.34 -3.79
C ASN A 75 -4.58 -4.25 -4.57
N VAL A 76 -3.89 -3.43 -5.38
CA VAL A 76 -4.51 -2.39 -6.19
C VAL A 76 -5.09 -2.98 -7.47
N ASP A 77 -6.32 -2.61 -7.80
CA ASP A 77 -6.99 -3.02 -9.03
C ASP A 77 -6.27 -2.39 -10.23
N SER A 78 -5.56 -3.24 -10.99
CA SER A 78 -4.79 -2.84 -12.16
C SER A 78 -5.64 -2.49 -13.38
N VAL A 79 -6.96 -2.78 -13.35
CA VAL A 79 -7.89 -2.47 -14.44
C VAL A 79 -8.49 -1.08 -14.25
N SER A 80 -9.09 -0.83 -13.09
CA SER A 80 -9.85 0.42 -12.86
C SER A 80 -9.22 1.37 -11.85
N CYS A 81 -8.27 0.89 -11.02
CA CYS A 81 -7.77 1.62 -9.86
C CYS A 81 -8.89 2.08 -8.90
N ALA A 82 -10.09 1.49 -8.96
CA ALA A 82 -11.24 1.98 -8.19
C ALA A 82 -11.21 1.58 -6.71
N ASN A 83 -10.26 0.73 -6.30
CA ASN A 83 -10.19 0.20 -4.95
C ASN A 83 -9.17 0.92 -4.05
N ILE A 84 -8.51 1.98 -4.54
CA ILE A 84 -7.71 2.85 -3.69
C ILE A 84 -8.59 3.94 -3.06
N PHE A 85 -8.24 4.35 -1.85
CA PHE A 85 -8.98 5.38 -1.12
C PHE A 85 -8.04 6.30 -0.33
N PRO A 86 -8.46 7.54 -0.03
CA PRO A 86 -7.65 8.47 0.74
C PRO A 86 -7.14 7.85 2.05
N GLY A 87 -5.83 7.96 2.27
CA GLY A 87 -5.11 7.38 3.39
C GLY A 87 -4.52 6.00 3.15
N GLU A 88 -4.92 5.26 2.10
CA GLU A 88 -4.22 4.02 1.72
C GLU A 88 -2.76 4.31 1.37
N VAL A 89 -1.84 3.47 1.84
CA VAL A 89 -0.40 3.70 1.70
C VAL A 89 0.15 2.85 0.58
N LEU A 90 0.60 3.50 -0.48
CA LEU A 90 1.15 2.86 -1.67
C LEU A 90 2.67 2.95 -1.69
N CYS A 91 3.28 1.87 -2.15
CA CYS A 91 4.66 1.81 -2.56
C CYS A 91 4.86 2.52 -3.90
N VAL A 92 5.84 3.41 -4.01
CA VAL A 92 6.08 4.21 -5.23
C VAL A 92 7.52 4.16 -5.75
N ALA A 93 8.35 3.24 -5.23
CA ALA A 93 9.64 2.91 -5.83
C ALA A 93 10.04 1.45 -5.56
N PRO A 94 10.85 0.82 -6.44
CA PRO A 94 11.35 -0.53 -6.25
C PRO A 94 12.26 -0.70 -5.04
N ARG A 95 12.48 -1.97 -4.65
CA ARG A 95 13.41 -2.36 -3.59
C ARG A 95 14.84 -2.08 -4.02
N HIS A 96 15.65 -1.46 -3.17
CA HIS A 96 17.10 -1.38 -3.32
C HIS A 96 17.76 -2.36 -2.36
#